data_AF-A0A2G5VI49-F1
#
_entry.id   AF-A0A2G5VI49-F1
#
_cell.length_a   1.000
_cell.length_b   1.000
_cell.length_c   1.000
_cell.angle_alpha   90.00
_cell.angle_beta   90.00
_cell.angle_gamma   90.00
#
_symmetry.space_group_name_H-M   'P 1'
#
loop_
_entity.id
_entity.type
_entity.pdbx_description
1 polymer ?
#
loop_
_entity_poly.entity_id
_entity_poly.type
_entity_poly.pdbx_seq_one_letter_code
_entity_poly.pdbx_strand_id
1 'polypeptide(L)'
;MLPKEWATVKKINFEHFSFLERLNTSPDARPTVKYIDNLEHFFRYRETHDFTHIALEQKTNMLGEVTVKYFEGIQYGLPMCVSGGIFGGARLLTKNRSEFLHKNLPWVVEQAKTARFFMAFDWENHFESQLSDVQKELNVVPLI
;
A
#
# COMPACT_ATOMS: atom_id res chain seq x y z
N MET A 1 -4.29 -16.36 -24.14
CA MET A 1 -5.51 -15.58 -23.88
C MET A 1 -6.19 -16.18 -22.67
N LEU A 2 -6.30 -15.44 -21.57
CA LEU A 2 -6.99 -15.90 -20.37
C LEU A 2 -8.52 -15.77 -20.53
N PRO A 3 -9.33 -16.65 -19.90
CA PRO A 3 -10.80 -16.65 -20.03
C PRO A 3 -11.44 -15.37 -19.49
N LYS A 4 -12.50 -14.89 -20.16
CA LYS A 4 -13.18 -13.61 -19.87
C LYS A 4 -13.83 -13.56 -18.47
N GLU A 5 -14.17 -14.71 -17.88
CA GLU A 5 -14.70 -14.78 -16.50
C GLU A 5 -13.70 -14.41 -15.39
N TRP A 6 -12.39 -14.35 -15.69
CA TRP A 6 -11.37 -13.99 -14.68
C TRP A 6 -11.13 -12.47 -14.59
N ALA A 7 -11.80 -11.68 -15.42
CA ALA A 7 -11.67 -10.22 -15.43
C ALA A 7 -12.36 -9.52 -14.26
N THR A 8 -13.10 -10.24 -13.40
CA THR A 8 -13.92 -9.64 -12.33
C THR A 8 -13.40 -9.92 -10.91
N VAL A 9 -12.46 -10.85 -10.74
CA VAL A 9 -11.98 -11.27 -9.42
C VAL A 9 -10.52 -10.88 -9.23
N LYS A 10 -10.28 -9.81 -8.46
CA LYS A 10 -8.93 -9.42 -8.03
C LYS A 10 -8.51 -10.32 -6.87
N LYS A 11 -7.52 -11.21 -7.06
CA LYS A 11 -6.88 -11.92 -5.95
C LYS A 11 -5.58 -11.24 -5.54
N ILE A 12 -5.19 -11.39 -4.28
CA ILE A 12 -3.98 -10.74 -3.73
C ILE A 12 -2.72 -11.13 -4.49
N ASN A 13 -2.50 -12.42 -4.77
CA ASN A 13 -1.32 -12.88 -5.51
C ASN A 13 -1.21 -12.28 -6.93
N PHE A 14 -2.32 -12.25 -7.67
CA PHE A 14 -2.37 -11.70 -9.03
C PHE A 14 -2.15 -10.19 -9.02
N GLU A 15 -2.75 -9.48 -8.06
CA GLU A 15 -2.54 -8.03 -7.91
C GLU A 15 -1.09 -7.71 -7.51
N HIS A 16 -0.50 -8.51 -6.62
CA HIS A 16 0.90 -8.37 -6.21
C HIS A 16 1.87 -8.64 -7.36
N PHE A 17 1.65 -9.72 -8.12
CA PHE A 17 2.44 -10.00 -9.32
C PHE A 17 2.31 -8.88 -10.36
N SER A 18 1.08 -8.44 -10.65
CA SER A 18 0.82 -7.34 -11.59
C SER A 18 1.43 -6.02 -11.10
N PHE A 19 1.46 -5.78 -9.78
CA PHE A 19 2.11 -4.63 -9.17
C PHE A 19 3.62 -4.65 -9.41
N LEU A 20 4.27 -5.78 -9.17
CA LEU A 20 5.71 -5.96 -9.39
C LEU A 20 6.10 -5.88 -10.87
N GLU A 21 5.29 -6.45 -11.77
CA GLU A 21 5.49 -6.31 -13.23
C GLU A 21 5.44 -4.84 -13.66
N ARG A 22 4.47 -4.05 -13.17
CA ARG A 22 4.39 -2.60 -13.47
C ARG A 22 5.61 -1.82 -12.98
N LEU A 23 6.22 -2.27 -11.89
CA LEU A 23 7.42 -1.67 -11.31
C LEU A 23 8.73 -2.19 -11.94
N ASN A 24 8.64 -3.18 -12.84
CA ASN A 24 9.78 -3.87 -13.44
C ASN A 24 10.78 -4.35 -12.40
N THR A 25 10.27 -4.91 -11.30
CA THR A 25 11.04 -5.41 -10.17
C THR A 25 10.57 -6.81 -9.79
N SER A 26 11.40 -7.56 -9.06
CA SER A 26 11.02 -8.85 -8.46
C SER A 26 11.06 -8.77 -6.94
N PRO A 27 10.35 -9.65 -6.21
CA PRO A 27 10.41 -9.68 -4.74
C PRO A 27 11.85 -9.81 -4.22
N ASP A 28 12.69 -10.55 -4.96
CA ASP A 28 14.08 -10.85 -4.66
C ASP A 28 15.08 -9.79 -5.12
N ALA A 29 14.69 -8.86 -6.01
CA ALA A 29 15.58 -7.80 -6.51
C ALA A 29 15.89 -6.71 -5.45
N ARG A 30 15.36 -6.87 -4.22
CA ARG A 30 15.42 -5.83 -3.20
C ARG A 30 16.80 -5.77 -2.54
N PRO A 31 17.40 -4.57 -2.39
CA PRO A 31 18.71 -4.43 -1.77
C PRO A 31 18.68 -4.89 -0.31
N THR A 32 19.68 -5.68 0.05
CA THR A 32 19.94 -6.16 1.41
C THR A 32 20.22 -4.96 2.31
N VAL A 33 19.44 -4.81 3.38
CA VAL A 33 19.63 -3.71 4.32
C VAL A 33 20.75 -4.08 5.28
N LYS A 34 21.76 -3.21 5.39
CA LYS A 34 23.00 -3.50 6.11
C LYS A 34 23.03 -3.00 7.56
N TYR A 35 21.99 -2.28 8.02
CA TYR A 35 22.06 -1.48 9.26
C TYR A 35 20.80 -1.54 10.15
N ILE A 36 19.96 -2.56 10.01
CA ILE A 36 18.81 -2.75 10.89
C ILE A 36 19.00 -4.07 11.63
N ASP A 37 19.11 -3.99 12.95
CA ASP A 37 19.34 -5.15 13.85
C ASP A 37 18.21 -6.19 13.80
N ASN A 38 17.05 -5.80 13.28
CA ASN A 38 15.86 -6.63 13.18
C ASN A 38 15.39 -6.72 11.72
N LEU A 39 16.22 -7.37 10.89
CA LEU A 39 16.00 -7.53 9.45
C LEU A 39 14.60 -8.04 9.11
N GLU A 40 14.07 -8.98 9.90
CA GLU A 40 12.75 -9.58 9.71
C GLU A 40 11.62 -8.53 9.74
N HIS A 41 11.63 -7.63 10.72
CA HIS A 41 10.62 -6.56 10.80
C HIS A 41 10.68 -5.59 9.62
N PHE A 42 11.88 -5.34 9.06
CA PHE A 42 12.03 -4.47 7.91
C PHE A 42 11.58 -5.11 6.59
N PHE A 43 11.84 -6.40 6.41
CA PHE A 43 11.31 -7.15 5.26
C PHE A 43 9.78 -7.24 5.34
N ARG A 44 9.23 -7.55 6.52
CA ARG A 44 7.77 -7.52 6.76
C ARG A 44 7.16 -6.15 6.50
N TYR A 45 7.81 -5.05 6.91
CA TYR A 45 7.33 -3.70 6.60
C TYR A 45 7.33 -3.42 5.09
N ARG A 46 8.40 -3.77 4.36
CA ARG A 46 8.47 -3.53 2.91
C ARG A 46 7.47 -4.37 2.12
N GLU A 47 7.21 -5.60 2.55
CA GLU A 47 6.14 -6.41 1.95
C GLU A 47 4.77 -5.84 2.29
N THR A 48 4.58 -5.42 3.55
CA THR A 48 3.35 -4.74 3.97
C THR A 48 3.11 -3.45 3.19
N HIS A 49 4.15 -2.72 2.78
CA HIS A 49 4.01 -1.52 1.93
C HIS A 49 3.34 -1.83 0.59
N ASP A 50 3.83 -2.84 -0.12
CA ASP A 50 3.26 -3.28 -1.40
C ASP A 50 1.82 -3.78 -1.20
N PHE A 51 1.56 -4.55 -0.14
CA PHE A 51 0.20 -4.96 0.20
C PHE A 51 -0.70 -3.79 0.61
N THR A 52 -0.15 -2.73 1.19
CA THR A 52 -0.89 -1.50 1.51
C THR A 52 -1.35 -0.81 0.24
N HIS A 53 -0.48 -0.72 -0.77
CA HIS A 53 -0.86 -0.23 -2.10
C HIS A 53 -2.01 -1.05 -2.70
N ILE A 54 -1.94 -2.37 -2.60
CA ILE A 54 -2.95 -3.28 -3.15
C ILE A 54 -4.29 -3.15 -2.41
N ALA A 55 -4.28 -3.24 -1.08
CA ALA A 55 -5.49 -3.17 -0.26
C ALA A 55 -6.21 -1.81 -0.36
N LEU A 56 -5.45 -0.72 -0.43
CA LEU A 56 -5.97 0.64 -0.60
C LEU A 56 -6.22 1.03 -2.07
N GLU A 57 -5.89 0.13 -3.01
CA GLU A 57 -5.96 0.33 -4.46
C GLU A 57 -5.23 1.60 -4.94
N GLN A 58 -4.12 1.96 -4.29
CA GLN A 58 -3.33 3.14 -4.61
C GLN A 58 -2.22 2.81 -5.62
N LYS A 59 -2.12 3.62 -6.68
CA LYS A 59 -1.05 3.50 -7.68
C LYS A 59 0.29 3.97 -7.11
N THR A 60 1.40 3.47 -7.62
CA THR A 60 2.78 3.89 -7.29
C THR A 60 3.19 5.21 -7.97
N ASN A 61 2.22 6.06 -8.28
CA ASN A 61 2.50 7.43 -8.70
C ASN A 61 2.72 8.30 -7.46
N MET A 62 3.27 9.50 -7.62
CA MET A 62 3.55 10.39 -6.49
C MET A 62 2.35 10.63 -5.57
N LEU A 63 1.12 10.67 -6.08
CA LEU A 63 -0.08 10.90 -5.26
C LEU A 63 -0.40 9.66 -4.40
N GLY A 64 -0.37 8.47 -4.98
CA GLY A 64 -0.64 7.23 -4.26
C GLY A 64 0.47 6.87 -3.28
N GLU A 65 1.74 7.10 -3.63
CA GLU A 65 2.89 6.97 -2.72
C GLU A 65 2.74 7.86 -1.48
N VAL A 66 2.41 9.14 -1.68
CA VAL A 66 2.17 10.05 -0.56
C VAL A 66 0.97 9.59 0.27
N THR A 67 -0.09 9.12 -0.37
CA THR A 67 -1.27 8.59 0.32
C THR A 67 -0.93 7.39 1.20
N VAL A 68 -0.25 6.37 0.65
CA VAL A 68 0.18 5.17 1.39
C VAL A 68 1.11 5.57 2.54
N LYS A 69 2.04 6.50 2.34
CA LYS A 69 2.89 6.97 3.44
C LYS A 69 2.11 7.66 4.56
N TYR A 70 1.06 8.40 4.26
CA TYR A 70 0.19 8.93 5.32
C TYR A 70 -0.53 7.82 6.08
N PHE A 71 -1.03 6.79 5.39
CA PHE A 71 -1.62 5.61 6.01
C PHE A 71 -0.64 4.92 6.97
N GLU A 72 0.56 4.61 6.49
CA GLU A 72 1.62 3.95 7.27
C GLU A 72 2.10 4.82 8.44
N GLY A 73 2.19 6.14 8.24
CA GLY A 73 2.57 7.08 9.29
C GLY A 73 1.57 7.07 10.45
N ILE A 74 0.28 6.96 10.14
CA ILE A 74 -0.79 6.88 11.14
C ILE A 74 -0.83 5.50 11.82
N GLN A 75 -0.70 4.42 11.06
CA GLN A 75 -0.76 3.05 11.60
C GLN A 75 0.48 2.69 12.42
N TYR A 76 1.68 3.00 11.93
CA TYR A 76 2.94 2.50 12.48
C TYR A 76 3.71 3.54 13.29
N GLY A 77 3.32 4.82 13.23
CA GLY A 77 4.02 5.91 13.90
C GLY A 77 5.44 6.15 13.38
N LEU A 78 5.76 5.70 12.16
CA LEU A 78 7.13 5.75 11.62
C LEU A 78 7.49 7.15 11.10
N PRO A 79 8.57 7.80 11.62
CA PRO A 79 9.00 9.14 11.21
C PRO A 79 9.36 9.29 9.71
N MET A 80 9.75 8.18 9.07
CA MET A 80 10.10 8.12 7.65
C MET A 80 8.86 8.27 6.73
N CYS A 81 7.69 7.88 7.21
CA CYS A 81 6.43 8.00 6.49
C CYS A 81 5.91 9.45 6.55
N VAL A 82 6.08 10.12 7.70
CA VAL A 82 5.74 11.55 7.90
C VAL A 82 6.64 12.45 7.06
N SER A 83 7.96 12.23 7.09
CA SER A 83 8.91 12.99 6.27
C SER A 83 8.74 12.72 4.77
N GLY A 84 8.58 11.45 4.37
CA GLY A 84 8.30 11.08 2.98
C GLY A 84 6.97 11.63 2.44
N GLY A 85 5.92 11.68 3.27
CA GLY A 85 4.62 12.27 2.92
C GLY A 85 4.67 13.80 2.82
N ILE A 86 5.41 14.47 3.70
CA ILE A 86 5.59 15.94 3.67
C ILE A 86 6.48 16.36 2.49
N PHE A 87 7.64 15.72 2.29
CA PHE A 87 8.55 16.04 1.18
C PHE A 87 8.00 15.56 -0.18
N GLY A 88 7.32 14.42 -0.22
CA GLY A 88 6.61 13.93 -1.40
C GLY A 88 5.44 14.85 -1.76
N GLY A 89 4.66 15.29 -0.76
CA GLY A 89 3.56 16.24 -0.91
C GLY A 89 4.01 17.63 -1.36
N ALA A 90 5.18 18.11 -0.90
CA ALA A 90 5.78 19.36 -1.34
C ALA A 90 6.26 19.31 -2.81
N ARG A 91 6.59 18.12 -3.31
CA ARG A 91 7.01 17.88 -4.70
C ARG A 91 5.85 17.51 -5.64
N LEU A 92 4.62 17.44 -5.12
CA LEU A 92 3.43 17.24 -5.95
C LEU A 92 3.17 18.49 -6.79
N LEU A 93 2.91 18.27 -8.09
CA LEU A 93 2.35 19.30 -8.96
C LEU A 93 1.08 19.88 -8.32
N THR A 94 0.83 21.18 -8.50
CA THR A 94 -0.26 21.92 -7.83
C THR A 94 -1.63 21.21 -7.92
N LYS A 95 -1.91 20.55 -9.05
CA LYS A 95 -3.12 19.74 -9.25
C LYS A 95 -3.19 18.53 -8.31
N ASN A 96 -2.11 17.74 -8.24
CA ASN A 96 -2.05 16.55 -7.38
C ASN A 96 -2.07 16.94 -5.89
N ARG A 97 -1.54 18.11 -5.53
CA ARG A 97 -1.62 18.63 -4.15
C ARG A 97 -3.05 18.97 -3.75
N SER A 98 -3.81 19.63 -4.63
CA SER A 98 -5.22 19.92 -4.38
C SER A 98 -6.04 18.64 -4.22
N GLU A 99 -5.85 17.69 -5.13
CA GLU A 99 -6.50 16.37 -5.06
C GLU A 99 -6.14 15.63 -3.76
N PHE A 100 -4.86 15.61 -3.39
CA PHE A 100 -4.41 15.02 -2.14
C PHE A 100 -5.10 15.64 -0.92
N LEU A 101 -5.06 16.97 -0.79
CA LEU A 101 -5.59 17.66 0.39
C LEU A 101 -7.11 17.54 0.54
N HIS A 102 -7.84 17.56 -0.58
CA HIS A 102 -9.31 17.57 -0.56
C HIS A 102 -9.95 16.18 -0.66
N LYS A 103 -9.24 15.18 -1.18
CA LYS A 103 -9.78 13.81 -1.33
C LYS A 103 -8.98 12.78 -0.56
N ASN A 104 -7.70 12.60 -0.89
CA ASN A 104 -6.92 11.48 -0.35
C ASN A 104 -6.63 11.63 1.14
N LEU A 105 -6.28 12.83 1.61
CA LEU A 105 -5.91 13.08 3.00
C LEU A 105 -7.06 12.80 3.99
N PRO A 106 -8.27 13.37 3.85
CA PRO A 106 -9.36 13.07 4.79
C PRO A 106 -9.73 11.58 4.77
N TRP A 107 -9.78 10.98 3.58
CA TRP A 107 -10.07 9.55 3.43
C TRP A 107 -9.00 8.67 4.08
N VAL A 108 -7.71 8.89 3.80
CA VAL A 108 -6.64 8.02 4.31
C VAL A 108 -6.51 8.12 5.81
N VAL A 109 -6.80 9.29 6.39
CA VAL A 109 -6.85 9.49 7.85
C VAL A 109 -7.98 8.67 8.46
N GLU A 110 -9.16 8.65 7.83
CA GLU A 110 -10.27 7.82 8.27
C GLU A 110 -9.89 6.33 8.19
N GLN A 111 -9.46 5.87 7.01
CA GLN A 111 -9.12 4.47 6.77
C GLN A 111 -8.02 3.99 7.72
N ALA A 112 -6.95 4.76 7.91
CA ALA A 112 -5.84 4.35 8.77
C ALA A 112 -6.26 4.22 10.26
N LYS A 113 -7.23 5.02 10.71
CA LYS A 113 -7.73 4.99 12.09
C LYS A 113 -8.73 3.85 12.34
N THR A 114 -9.50 3.46 11.34
CA THR A 114 -10.52 2.41 11.46
C THR A 114 -10.00 1.03 11.06
N ALA A 115 -8.97 0.97 10.22
CA ALA A 115 -8.39 -0.26 9.75
C ALA A 115 -7.78 -1.09 10.89
N ARG A 116 -7.79 -2.41 10.71
CA ARG A 116 -6.92 -3.31 11.49
C ARG A 116 -5.46 -2.95 11.25
N PHE A 117 -4.59 -3.40 12.14
CA PHE A 117 -3.16 -3.14 12.04
C PHE A 117 -2.51 -3.99 10.93
N PHE A 118 -2.14 -3.35 9.81
CA PHE A 118 -1.69 -4.03 8.59
C PHE A 118 -0.41 -4.86 8.75
N MET A 119 0.51 -4.42 9.62
CA MET A 119 1.79 -5.13 9.85
C MET A 119 1.60 -6.43 10.65
N ALA A 120 0.49 -6.57 11.40
CA ALA A 120 0.12 -7.82 12.07
C ALA A 120 -0.84 -8.68 11.23
N PHE A 121 -1.20 -8.25 10.02
CA PHE A 121 -2.04 -9.04 9.13
C PHE A 121 -1.23 -10.13 8.45
N ASP A 122 -1.80 -11.33 8.40
CA ASP A 122 -1.17 -12.51 7.83
C ASP A 122 -1.43 -12.59 6.32
N TRP A 123 -0.67 -11.79 5.57
CA TRP A 123 -0.86 -11.66 4.12
C TRP A 123 -0.67 -12.98 3.38
N GLU A 124 0.31 -13.80 3.79
CA GLU A 124 0.69 -15.05 3.12
C GLU A 124 -0.48 -16.04 3.06
N ASN A 125 -1.23 -16.17 4.16
CA ASN A 125 -2.40 -17.03 4.22
C ASN A 125 -3.60 -16.49 3.41
N HIS A 126 -3.54 -15.25 2.94
CA HIS A 126 -4.60 -14.60 2.17
C HIS A 126 -4.26 -14.37 0.69
N PHE A 127 -3.16 -14.93 0.20
CA PHE A 127 -2.73 -14.75 -1.21
C PHE A 127 -3.76 -15.21 -2.24
N GLU A 128 -4.50 -16.29 -1.96
CA GLU A 128 -5.55 -16.80 -2.83
C GLU A 128 -6.92 -16.16 -2.58
N SER A 129 -7.04 -15.32 -1.55
CA SER A 129 -8.27 -14.63 -1.20
C SER A 129 -8.58 -13.51 -2.18
N GLN A 130 -9.87 -13.19 -2.30
CA GLN A 130 -10.30 -12.02 -3.05
C GLN A 130 -9.94 -10.74 -2.31
N LEU A 131 -9.48 -9.73 -3.06
CA LEU A 131 -9.12 -8.43 -2.52
C LEU A 131 -10.27 -7.80 -1.72
N SER A 132 -11.50 -7.93 -2.21
CA SER A 132 -12.69 -7.40 -1.55
C SER A 132 -12.97 -8.06 -0.20
N ASP A 133 -12.64 -9.34 -0.03
CA ASP A 133 -12.80 -10.04 1.24
C ASP A 133 -11.70 -9.66 2.23
N VAL A 134 -10.47 -9.50 1.74
CA VAL A 134 -9.35 -8.98 2.53
C VAL A 134 -9.59 -7.52 2.97
N GLN A 135 -10.14 -6.66 2.10
CA GLN A 135 -10.51 -5.29 2.43
C GLN A 135 -11.57 -5.23 3.55
N LYS A 136 -12.60 -6.08 3.49
CA LYS A 136 -13.60 -6.19 4.56
C LYS A 136 -12.95 -6.64 5.86
N GLU A 137 -12.08 -7.64 5.80
CA GLU A 137 -11.41 -8.16 6.99
C GLU A 137 -10.50 -7.10 7.63
N LEU A 138 -9.78 -6.33 6.81
CA LEU A 138 -8.91 -5.23 7.24
C LEU A 138 -9.68 -3.97 7.65
N ASN A 139 -11.00 -3.94 7.43
CA ASN A 139 -11.86 -2.78 7.66
C ASN A 139 -11.40 -1.54 6.88
N VAL A 140 -11.13 -1.72 5.58
CA VAL A 140 -10.77 -0.63 4.66
C VAL A 140 -11.71 -0.59 3.46
N VAL A 141 -11.95 0.63 2.97
CA VAL A 141 -12.73 0.90 1.77
C VAL A 141 -11.88 1.72 0.80
N PRO A 142 -11.61 1.25 -0.43
CA PRO A 142 -10.81 1.97 -1.41
C PRO A 142 -11.47 3.31 -1.81
N LEU A 143 -10.64 4.31 -2.15
CA LEU A 143 -11.07 5.69 -2.43
C LEU A 143 -11.93 5.87 -3.69
N ILE A 144 -11.93 4.88 -4.59
CA ILE A 144 -12.55 4.87 -5.94
C ILE A 144 -11.82 5.76 -6.96
#